data_AF-A0A2V6CLC3-F1
#
_entry.id   AF-A0A2V6CLC3-F1
#
_cell.length_a   1.000
_cell.length_b   1.000
_cell.length_c   1.000
_cell.angle_alpha   90.00
_cell.angle_beta   90.00
_cell.angle_gamma   90.00
#
_symmetry.space_group_name_H-M   'P 1'
#
loop_
_entity.id
_entity.type
_entity.pdbx_description
1 polymer ?
#
loop_
_entity_poly.entity_id
_entity_poly.type
_entity_poly.pdbx_seq_one_letter_code
_entity_poly.pdbx_strand_id
1 'polypeptide(L)' 'MNRVCEDNSPVIITRNRDQAVVMLSLAEYESLEETAHLLRSPANAKRLLDSIDAIKSGKVIRKKINLDE' A
#
# COMPACT_ATOMS: atom_id res chain seq x y z
N MET A 1 15.22 -11.39 11.99
CA MET A 1 13.82 -10.92 11.89
C MET A 1 13.74 -9.42 12.10
N ASN A 2 14.29 -8.87 13.19
CA ASN A 2 14.26 -7.42 13.50
C ASN A 2 14.59 -6.51 12.31
N ARG A 3 15.65 -6.82 11.56
CA ARG A 3 16.03 -6.05 10.36
C ARG A 3 14.92 -5.90 9.31
N VAL A 4 14.03 -6.88 9.15
CA VAL A 4 12.90 -6.79 8.20
C VAL A 4 11.87 -5.75 8.65
N CYS A 5 11.68 -5.62 9.98
CA CYS A 5 10.77 -4.64 10.55
C CYS A 5 11.41 -3.24 10.67
N GLU A 6 12.72 -3.17 10.92
CA GLU A 6 13.46 -1.91 11.06
C GLU A 6 13.72 -1.25 9.71
N ASP A 7 14.10 -2.04 8.70
CA ASP A 7 14.48 -1.54 7.38
C ASP A 7 13.30 -1.55 6.39
N ASN A 8 12.11 -2.03 6.80
CA ASN A 8 10.94 -2.31 5.94
C ASN A 8 11.33 -2.95 4.59
N SER A 9 12.29 -3.88 4.65
CA SER A 9 12.93 -4.44 3.47
C SER A 9 12.71 -5.96 3.42
N PRO A 10 12.25 -6.51 2.27
CA PRO A 10 12.03 -7.95 2.13
C PRO A 10 13.33 -8.74 2.27
N VAL A 11 13.24 -9.90 2.92
CA VAL A 11 14.32 -10.90 2.93
C VAL A 11 13.86 -12.11 2.13
N ILE A 12 14.66 -12.48 1.12
CA ILE A 12 14.44 -13.69 0.32
C ILE A 12 15.13 -14.86 1.02
N ILE A 13 14.37 -15.91 1.32
CA ILE A 13 14.86 -17.14 1.93
C ILE A 13 14.89 -18.21 0.83
N THR A 14 16.09 -18.58 0.39
CA THR A 14 16.31 -19.64 -0.60
C THR A 14 16.63 -20.95 0.10
N ARG A 15 15.95 -22.05 -0.28
CA ARG A 15 16.32 -23.41 0.13
C ARG A 15 16.95 -24.17 -1.04
N ASN A 16 18.00 -24.94 -0.76
CA ASN A 16 18.71 -25.69 -1.80
C ASN A 16 17.76 -26.66 -2.52
N ARG A 17 17.60 -26.45 -3.83
CA ARG A 17 16.73 -27.23 -4.75
C ARG A 17 15.22 -27.18 -4.43
N ASP A 18 14.76 -26.18 -3.69
CA ASP A 18 13.34 -26.02 -3.32
C ASP A 18 12.85 -24.58 -3.60
N GLN A 19 11.56 -24.32 -3.45
CA GLN A 19 10.95 -23.01 -3.70
C GLN A 19 11.48 -21.94 -2.74
N ALA A 20 11.73 -20.74 -3.27
CA ALA A 20 12.10 -19.58 -2.47
C ALA A 20 10.86 -18.92 -1.85
N VAL A 21 11.01 -18.37 -0.66
CA VAL A 21 9.96 -17.59 0.02
C VAL A 21 10.47 -16.19 0.35
N VAL A 22 9.55 -15.23 0.46
CA VAL A 22 9.85 -13.85 0.89
C VAL A 22 9.30 -13.64 2.29
N MET A 23 10.11 -13.09 3.18
CA MET A 23 9.71 -12.64 4.51
C MET A 23 9.58 -11.12 4.50
N LEU A 24 8.41 -10.64 4.90
CA LEU A 24 8.07 -9.23 5.09
C LEU A 24 7.71 -8.98 6.56
N SER A 25 7.74 -7.71 6.98
CA SER A 25 7.06 -7.32 8.21
C SER A 25 5.54 -7.43 7.98
N LEU A 26 4.77 -7.59 9.06
CA LEU A 26 3.32 -7.64 8.94
C LEU A 26 2.77 -6.34 8.33
N ALA A 27 3.28 -5.19 8.76
CA ALA A 27 2.86 -3.88 8.26
C ALA A 27 3.11 -3.71 6.75
N GLU A 28 4.26 -4.18 6.24
CA GLU A 28 4.54 -4.15 4.80
C GLU A 28 3.61 -5.10 4.03
N TYR A 29 3.33 -6.29 4.57
CA TYR A 29 2.38 -7.21 3.96
C TYR A 29 0.97 -6.61 3.89
N GLU A 30 0.47 -6.03 4.98
CA GLU A 30 -0.85 -5.37 5.03
C GLU A 30 -0.92 -4.16 4.08
N SER A 31 0.14 -3.36 4.01
CA SER A 31 0.23 -2.23 3.07
C SER A 31 0.16 -2.69 1.60
N LEU A 32 0.86 -3.78 1.27
CA LEU A 32 0.80 -4.38 -0.07
C LEU A 32 -0.58 -4.95 -0.37
N GLU A 33 -1.22 -5.63 0.59
CA GLU A 33 -2.56 -6.20 0.43
C GLU A 33 -3.59 -5.08 0.18
N GLU A 34 -3.58 -4.02 0.98
CA GLU A 34 -4.49 -2.88 0.83
C GLU A 34 -4.26 -2.15 -0.49
N THR A 35 -2.99 -1.93 -0.87
CA THR A 35 -2.66 -1.32 -2.17
C THR A 35 -3.19 -2.17 -3.32
N ALA A 36 -2.97 -3.49 -3.26
CA ALA A 36 -3.49 -4.42 -4.26
C ALA A 36 -5.03 -4.44 -4.26
N HIS A 37 -5.67 -4.35 -3.10
CA HIS A 37 -7.12 -4.26 -2.96
C HIS A 37 -7.66 -3.00 -3.66
N LEU A 38 -7.13 -1.82 -3.34
CA LEU A 38 -7.55 -0.55 -3.93
C LEU A 38 -7.35 -0.52 -5.46
N LEU A 39 -6.26 -1.12 -5.95
CA LEU A 39 -5.92 -1.13 -7.37
C LEU A 39 -6.54 -2.28 -8.17
N ARG A 40 -7.20 -3.25 -7.51
CA ARG A 40 -7.77 -4.45 -8.15
C ARG A 40 -8.83 -4.11 -9.21
N SER A 41 -9.65 -3.10 -8.96
CA SER A 41 -10.68 -2.65 -9.91
C SER A 41 -10.13 -1.53 -10.78
N PRO A 42 -10.09 -1.68 -12.12
CA PRO A 42 -9.60 -0.63 -13.01
C PRO A 42 -10.33 0.71 -12.84
N ALA A 43 -11.64 0.66 -12.57
CA ALA A 43 -12.45 1.85 -12.31
C ALA A 43 -12.02 2.56 -11.01
N ASN A 44 -11.77 1.79 -9.94
CA ASN A 44 -11.32 2.36 -8.67
C ASN A 44 -9.89 2.88 -8.74
N ALA A 45 -8.98 2.13 -9.39
CA ALA A 45 -7.61 2.52 -9.61
C ALA A 45 -7.52 3.86 -10.36
N LYS A 46 -8.27 4.00 -11.47
CA LYS A 46 -8.35 5.25 -12.22
C LYS A 46 -8.81 6.42 -11.33
N ARG A 47 -9.93 6.24 -10.61
CA ARG A 47 -10.49 7.27 -9.73
C ARG A 47 -9.49 7.71 -8.64
N LEU A 48 -8.76 6.75 -8.06
CA LEU A 48 -7.77 7.03 -7.02
C LEU A 48 -6.58 7.81 -7.59
N LEU A 49 -6.05 7.37 -8.73
CA LEU A 49 -4.93 8.05 -9.40
C LEU A 49 -5.31 9.48 -9.84
N ASP A 50 -6.48 9.65 -10.46
CA ASP A 50 -7.02 10.97 -10.84
C ASP A 50 -7.16 11.89 -9.60
N SER A 51 -7.57 11.34 -8.46
CA SER A 51 -7.71 12.10 -7.21
C SER A 51 -6.34 12.53 -6.65
N ILE A 52 -5.32 11.66 -6.73
CA ILE A 52 -3.95 11.98 -6.33
C ILE A 52 -3.40 13.13 -7.20
N ASP A 53 -3.62 13.07 -8.52
CA ASP A 53 -3.16 14.11 -9.45
C ASP A 53 -3.92 15.44 -9.26
N ALA A 54 -5.21 15.38 -8.96
CA ALA A 54 -5.99 16.56 -8.58
C ALA A 54 -5.40 17.23 -7.33
N ILE A 55 -5.07 16.47 -6.29
CA ILE A 55 -4.45 17.01 -5.07
C ILE A 55 -3.07 17.63 -5.37
N LYS A 56 -2.21 16.93 -6.13
CA LYS A 56 -0.88 17.44 -6.53
C LYS A 56 -0.96 18.72 -7.35
N SER A 57 -2.00 18.88 -8.16
CA SER A 57 -2.25 20.10 -8.95
C SER A 57 -3.03 21.17 -8.19
N GLY A 58 -3.28 20.99 -6.89
CA GLY A 58 -3.99 21.95 -6.04
C GLY A 58 -5.50 22.02 -6.26
N LYS A 59 -6.07 21.11 -7.06
CA LYS A 59 -7.52 21.00 -7.32
C LYS A 59 -8.22 20.29 -6.16
N VAL A 60 -8.23 20.91 -4.99
CA VAL A 60 -8.84 20.37 -3.76
C VAL A 60 -10.01 21.21 -3.30
N ILE A 61 -11.05 20.55 -2.78
CA ILE A 61 -12.20 21.21 -2.16
C ILE A 61 -12.08 21.02 -0.65
N ARG A 62 -11.89 22.12 0.10
CA ARG A 62 -11.97 22.09 1.57
C ARG A 62 -13.42 22.22 1.99
N LYS A 63 -13.91 21.22 2.72
CA LYS A 63 -15.26 21.22 3.28
C LYS A 63 -15.18 20.91 4.77
N LYS A 64 -15.83 21.73 5.60
CA LYS A 64 -15.98 21.43 7.02
C LYS A 64 -16.98 20.28 7.15
N ILE A 65 -16.58 19.21 7.82
CA ILE A 65 -17.45 18.09 8.17
C ILE A 65 -17.89 18.35 9.61
N ASN A 66 -19.19 18.44 9.86
CA ASN A 66 -19.71 18.37 11.23
C ASN A 66 -19.78 16.89 11.59
N LEU A 67 -19.04 16.50 12.63
CA LEU A 67 -19.06 15.14 13.18
C LEU A 67 -19.95 15.09 14.44
N ASP A 68 -20.87 16.04 14.58
CA ASP A 68 -21.83 16.08 15.68
C ASP A 68 -23.00 15.13 15.39
N GLU A 69 -22.73 13.82 15.45
CA GLU A 69 -23.68 12.72 15.72
C GLU A 69 -22.95 11.60 16.48
#